data_AF-A0A936YZX0-F1
#
_entry.id   AF-A0A936YZX0-F1
#
_cell.length_a   1.000
_cell.length_b   1.000
_cell.length_c   1.000
_cell.angle_alpha   90.00
_cell.angle_beta   90.00
_cell.angle_gamma   90.00
#
_symmetry.space_group_name_H-M   'P 1'
#
loop_
_entity.id
_entity.type
_entity.pdbx_description
1 polymer ?
#
loop_
_entity_poly.entity_id
_entity_poly.type
_entity_poly.pdbx_seq_one_letter_code
_entity_poly.pdbx_strand_id
1 'polypeptide(L)'
;MPIRTASLTKRISENGQALHRAMMRRETAGADQPPSETELALIEERRQLKEEREKRHAQALLPRPSALERLVRTHHAQAKDKPKAKDDAHAAKETKKPKARRTRAEKHAEKAAALEAARRSPKKPPAK
;
A
#
# COMPACT_ATOMS: atom_id res chain seq x y z
N MET A 1 14.59 -0.84 18.21
CA MET A 1 13.18 -0.40 18.35
C MET A 1 12.29 -1.27 17.48
N PRO A 2 11.25 -1.93 18.00
CA PRO A 2 10.31 -2.67 17.17
C PRO A 2 9.65 -1.71 16.17
N ILE A 3 9.49 -2.13 14.92
CA ILE A 3 8.85 -1.32 13.87
C ILE A 3 7.39 -1.13 14.29
N ARG A 4 7.08 -0.01 14.94
CA ARG A 4 5.77 0.30 15.55
C ARG A 4 4.62 0.44 14.53
N THR A 5 4.89 0.25 13.25
CA THR A 5 3.97 0.44 12.11
C THR A 5 3.74 -0.83 11.30
N ALA A 6 3.87 -2.02 11.88
CA ALA A 6 3.46 -3.23 11.18
C ALA A 6 1.99 -3.11 10.75
N SER A 7 1.73 -3.24 9.44
CA SER A 7 0.38 -3.20 8.87
C SER A 7 -0.50 -4.24 9.56
N LEU A 8 -1.81 -4.01 9.63
CA LEU A 8 -2.76 -4.94 10.25
C LEU A 8 -2.62 -6.37 9.71
N THR A 9 -2.32 -6.50 8.41
CA THR A 9 -2.02 -7.78 7.76
C THR A 9 -0.79 -8.48 8.33
N LYS A 10 0.26 -7.73 8.69
CA LYS A 10 1.47 -8.27 9.31
C LYS A 10 1.18 -8.79 10.72
N ARG A 11 0.39 -8.06 11.51
CA ARG A 11 -0.06 -8.52 12.85
C ARG A 11 -0.88 -9.81 12.76
N ILE A 12 -1.82 -9.89 11.82
CA ILE A 12 -2.60 -11.12 11.58
C ILE A 12 -1.68 -12.29 11.19
N SER A 13 -0.64 -12.03 10.40
CA SER A 13 0.33 -13.05 10.00
C SER A 13 1.20 -13.50 11.18
N GLU A 14 1.71 -12.58 11.99
CA GLU A 14 2.55 -12.87 13.16
C GLU A 14 1.77 -13.67 14.20
N ASN A 15 0.55 -13.24 14.54
CA ASN A 15 -0.35 -13.97 15.41
C ASN A 15 -0.68 -15.37 14.83
N GLY A 16 -0.94 -15.47 13.51
CA GLY A 16 -1.19 -16.75 12.85
C GLY A 16 -0.01 -17.72 12.93
N GLN A 17 1.23 -17.22 12.82
CA GLN A 17 2.43 -18.01 12.99
C GLN A 17 2.62 -18.44 14.45
N ALA A 18 2.35 -17.55 15.42
CA ALA A 18 2.41 -17.87 16.84
C ALA A 18 1.40 -18.96 17.21
N LEU A 19 0.16 -18.84 16.73
CA LEU A 19 -0.91 -19.82 16.95
C LEU A 19 -0.55 -21.19 16.35
N HIS A 20 -0.05 -21.22 15.12
CA HIS A 20 0.42 -22.46 14.49
C HIS A 20 1.53 -23.13 15.30
N ARG A 21 2.51 -22.36 15.80
CA ARG A 21 3.58 -22.91 16.64
C ARG A 21 3.07 -23.46 17.97
N ALA A 22 2.08 -22.80 18.58
CA ALA A 22 1.47 -23.27 19.81
C ALA A 22 0.70 -24.60 19.58
N MET A 23 -0.15 -24.63 18.55
CA MET A 23 -0.87 -25.85 18.15
C MET A 23 0.08 -27.03 17.85
N MET A 24 1.16 -26.79 17.12
CA MET A 24 2.16 -27.83 16.85
C MET A 24 2.83 -28.36 18.13
N ARG A 25 3.09 -27.48 19.11
CA ARG A 25 3.63 -27.92 20.41
C ARG A 25 2.62 -28.77 21.17
N ARG A 26 1.34 -28.41 21.12
CA ARG A 26 0.25 -29.20 21.70
C ARG A 26 0.13 -30.57 21.05
N GLU A 27 0.13 -30.61 19.72
CA GLU A 27 0.10 -31.86 18.94
C GLU A 27 1.27 -32.79 19.32
N THR A 28 2.47 -32.25 19.53
CA THR A 28 3.62 -33.04 20.00
C THR A 28 3.54 -33.48 21.47
N ALA A 29 2.80 -32.74 22.31
CA ALA A 29 2.63 -33.05 23.73
C ALA A 29 1.46 -34.03 23.98
N GLY A 30 0.54 -34.17 23.03
CA GLY A 30 -0.55 -35.14 23.04
C GLY A 30 -1.77 -34.60 22.29
N ALA A 31 -2.31 -35.40 21.35
CA ALA A 31 -3.39 -34.98 20.46
C ALA A 31 -4.69 -34.55 21.17
N ASP A 32 -4.93 -35.03 22.39
CA ASP A 32 -6.14 -34.77 23.17
C ASP A 32 -6.00 -33.64 24.20
N GLN A 33 -4.88 -32.92 24.21
CA GLN A 33 -4.74 -31.78 25.10
C GLN A 33 -5.67 -30.63 24.67
N PRO A 34 -6.46 -30.07 25.60
CA PRO A 34 -7.25 -28.89 25.30
C PRO A 34 -6.34 -27.70 24.97
N PRO A 35 -6.81 -26.74 24.16
CA PRO A 35 -6.04 -25.54 23.87
C PRO A 35 -5.71 -24.80 25.16
N SER A 36 -4.42 -24.47 25.32
CA SER A 36 -3.96 -23.71 26.49
C SER A 36 -4.52 -22.29 26.47
N GLU A 37 -4.52 -21.63 27.63
CA GLU A 37 -4.93 -20.22 27.75
C GLU A 37 -4.20 -19.31 26.75
N THR A 38 -2.93 -19.62 26.49
CA THR A 38 -2.11 -18.90 25.50
C THR A 38 -2.61 -19.09 24.06
N GLU A 39 -3.09 -20.28 23.71
CA GLU A 39 -3.68 -20.54 22.39
C GLU A 39 -5.03 -19.85 22.25
N LEU A 40 -5.86 -19.89 23.30
CA LEU A 40 -7.14 -19.19 23.33
C LEU A 40 -6.96 -17.68 23.16
N ALA A 41 -6.01 -17.08 23.89
CA ALA A 41 -5.68 -15.66 23.74
C ALA A 41 -5.25 -15.31 22.30
N LEU A 42 -4.43 -16.16 21.67
CA LEU A 42 -4.01 -15.96 20.28
C LEU A 42 -5.20 -16.07 19.30
N ILE A 43 -6.15 -16.98 19.54
CA ILE A 43 -7.37 -17.13 18.73
C ILE A 43 -8.24 -15.88 18.83
N GLU A 44 -8.47 -15.39 20.06
CA GLU A 44 -9.26 -14.19 20.31
C GLU A 44 -8.63 -12.94 19.69
N GLU A 45 -7.32 -12.75 19.87
CA GLU A 45 -6.59 -11.66 19.23
C GLU A 45 -6.72 -11.73 17.70
N ARG A 46 -6.59 -12.93 17.12
CA ARG A 46 -6.74 -13.11 15.67
C ARG A 46 -8.12 -12.71 15.17
N ARG A 47 -9.16 -13.03 15.94
CA ARG A 47 -10.54 -12.67 15.63
C ARG A 47 -10.70 -11.15 15.62
N GLN A 48 -10.24 -10.47 16.67
CA GLN A 48 -10.30 -9.01 16.77
C GLN A 48 -9.57 -8.33 15.60
N LEU A 49 -8.37 -8.81 15.25
CA LEU A 49 -7.58 -8.25 14.14
C LEU A 49 -8.28 -8.44 12.78
N LYS A 50 -8.99 -9.56 12.58
CA LYS A 50 -9.80 -9.78 11.36
C LYS A 50 -11.03 -8.87 11.32
N GLU A 51 -11.72 -8.71 12.44
CA GLU A 51 -12.86 -7.77 12.55
C GLU A 51 -12.42 -6.33 12.26
N GLU A 52 -11.26 -5.89 12.76
CA GLU A 52 -10.69 -4.59 12.39
C GLU A 52 -10.39 -4.47 10.89
N ARG A 53 -9.89 -5.54 10.27
CA ARG A 53 -9.57 -5.55 8.84
C ARG A 53 -10.84 -5.41 8.02
N GLU A 54 -11.88 -6.12 8.39
CA GLU A 54 -13.20 -6.04 7.76
C GLU A 54 -13.83 -4.67 7.94
N LYS A 55 -13.75 -4.07 9.13
CA LYS A 55 -14.20 -2.70 9.38
C LYS A 55 -13.49 -1.69 8.47
N ARG A 56 -12.16 -1.78 8.34
CA ARG A 56 -11.39 -0.90 7.42
C ARG A 56 -11.74 -1.14 5.96
N HIS A 57 -11.97 -2.39 5.58
CA HIS A 57 -12.38 -2.74 4.23
C HIS A 57 -13.78 -2.19 3.91
N ALA A 58 -14.74 -2.37 4.81
CA ALA A 58 -16.09 -1.84 4.70
C ALA A 58 -16.08 -0.31 4.59
N GLN A 59 -15.31 0.39 5.43
CA GLN A 59 -15.14 1.85 5.34
C GLN A 59 -14.50 2.28 4.01
N ALA A 60 -13.57 1.50 3.46
CA ALA A 60 -12.94 1.80 2.18
C ALA A 60 -13.88 1.58 0.98
N LEU A 61 -14.87 0.69 1.12
CA LEU A 61 -15.92 0.47 0.12
C LEU A 61 -17.01 1.56 0.16
N LEU A 62 -17.14 2.29 1.26
CA LEU A 62 -18.07 3.42 1.32
C LEU A 62 -17.67 4.49 0.29
N PRO A 63 -18.64 5.13 -0.38
CA PRO A 63 -18.37 6.21 -1.30
C PRO A 63 -17.60 7.30 -0.56
N ARG A 64 -16.39 7.60 -1.07
CA ARG A 64 -15.55 8.61 -0.44
C ARG A 64 -16.18 9.98 -0.67
N PRO A 65 -16.13 10.88 0.33
CA PRO A 65 -16.67 12.23 0.15
C PRO A 65 -16.01 12.89 -1.04
N SER A 66 -16.82 13.64 -1.81
CA SER A 66 -16.37 14.33 -3.02
C SER A 66 -15.24 15.32 -2.69
N ALA A 67 -14.43 15.68 -3.68
CA ALA A 67 -13.35 16.66 -3.47
C ALA A 67 -13.89 18.01 -2.95
N LEU A 68 -15.11 18.37 -3.34
CA LEU A 68 -15.82 19.57 -2.87
C LEU A 68 -16.26 19.44 -1.40
N GLU A 69 -16.76 18.27 -0.98
CA GLU A 69 -17.06 18.00 0.44
C GLU A 69 -15.82 18.02 1.33
N ARG A 70 -14.67 17.57 0.80
CA ARG A 70 -13.38 17.64 1.51
C ARG A 70 -12.80 19.06 1.59
N LEU A 71 -13.28 19.99 0.77
CA LEU A 71 -12.79 21.37 0.69
C LEU A 71 -13.36 22.28 1.80
N VAL A 72 -14.28 21.80 2.64
CA VAL A 72 -15.10 22.67 3.49
C VAL A 72 -14.39 23.23 4.75
N ARG A 73 -13.19 22.82 5.15
CA ARG A 73 -12.62 23.34 6.43
C ARG A 73 -11.10 23.59 6.46
N THR A 74 -10.58 24.37 5.52
CA THR A 74 -9.29 25.05 5.75
C THR A 74 -9.18 26.44 5.12
N HIS A 75 -10.07 26.81 4.20
CA HIS A 75 -10.08 28.15 3.59
C HIS A 75 -11.23 29.02 4.11
N HIS A 76 -11.28 29.26 5.42
CA HIS A 76 -11.66 30.61 5.84
C HIS A 76 -10.48 31.50 5.50
N ALA A 77 -10.41 31.96 4.24
CA ALA A 77 -9.56 33.09 3.92
C ALA A 77 -10.11 34.27 4.71
N GLN A 78 -9.54 34.55 5.89
CA GLN A 78 -9.67 35.88 6.47
C GLN A 78 -9.17 36.83 5.40
N ALA A 79 -10.06 37.64 4.85
CA ALA A 79 -9.75 38.63 3.85
C ALA A 79 -8.72 39.58 4.47
N LYS A 80 -7.44 39.40 4.12
CA LYS A 80 -6.42 40.40 4.40
C LYS A 80 -6.61 41.50 3.37
N ASP A 81 -6.99 42.66 3.87
CA ASP A 81 -7.11 43.91 3.12
C ASP A 81 -5.89 44.12 2.21
N LYS A 82 -6.17 44.42 0.93
CA LYS A 82 -5.14 44.77 -0.05
C LYS A 82 -4.47 46.10 0.34
N PRO A 83 -3.20 46.28 -0.07
CA PRO A 83 -2.97 47.40 -0.97
C PRO A 83 -2.19 47.02 -2.23
N LYS A 84 -2.50 47.75 -3.31
CA LYS A 84 -1.89 47.66 -4.64
C LYS A 84 -0.39 47.99 -4.61
N ALA A 85 0.39 47.34 -5.48
CA ALA A 85 1.09 47.94 -6.63
C ALA A 85 2.47 47.28 -6.93
N LYS A 86 2.66 46.99 -8.24
CA LYS A 86 3.90 46.98 -9.04
C LYS A 86 5.00 45.95 -8.68
N ASP A 87 5.31 45.05 -9.60
CA ASP A 87 6.41 45.30 -10.55
C ASP A 87 6.48 44.27 -11.68
N ASP A 88 7.01 44.75 -12.81
CA ASP A 88 7.01 44.17 -14.13
C ASP A 88 7.93 42.94 -14.32
N ALA A 89 7.48 42.10 -15.26
CA ALA A 89 8.26 41.37 -16.25
C ALA A 89 9.67 40.87 -15.87
N HIS A 90 9.74 39.61 -15.40
CA HIS A 90 10.91 38.79 -15.70
C HIS A 90 10.74 38.06 -17.03
N ALA A 91 11.57 38.49 -17.96
CA ALA A 91 11.71 38.07 -19.33
C ALA A 91 11.78 36.55 -19.52
N ALA A 92 11.21 36.14 -20.65
CA ALA A 92 11.18 34.81 -21.21
C ALA A 92 12.56 34.13 -21.19
N LYS A 93 12.70 33.11 -20.32
CA LYS A 93 13.65 32.03 -20.57
C LYS A 93 12.94 30.98 -21.42
N GLU A 94 13.45 30.78 -22.63
CA GLU A 94 13.04 29.78 -23.61
C GLU A 94 12.63 28.46 -22.94
N THR A 95 11.33 28.21 -22.94
CA THR A 95 10.77 26.95 -22.47
C THR A 95 11.07 25.89 -23.54
N LYS A 96 12.15 25.12 -23.34
CA LYS A 96 12.32 23.85 -24.07
C LYS A 96 11.02 23.08 -23.93
N LYS A 97 10.32 22.84 -25.04
CA LYS A 97 9.04 22.11 -25.05
C LYS A 97 9.19 20.85 -24.20
N PRO A 98 8.32 20.61 -23.20
CA PRO A 98 8.41 19.40 -22.41
C PRO A 98 8.21 18.21 -23.35
N LYS A 99 9.19 17.29 -23.40
CA LYS A 99 9.02 16.02 -24.11
C LYS A 99 7.71 15.37 -23.64
N ALA A 100 6.87 14.97 -24.59
CA ALA A 100 5.64 14.26 -24.30
C ALA A 100 5.95 13.08 -23.36
N ARG A 101 5.33 13.07 -22.19
CA ARG A 101 5.50 11.99 -21.22
C ARG A 101 4.82 10.74 -21.79
N ARG A 102 5.56 9.65 -21.92
CA ARG A 102 5.00 8.36 -22.34
C ARG A 102 3.85 7.96 -21.44
N THR A 103 2.72 7.60 -22.04
CA THR A 103 1.55 7.12 -21.30
C THR A 103 1.83 5.77 -20.63
N ARG A 104 1.00 5.38 -19.67
CA ARG A 104 1.15 4.07 -18.99
C ARG A 104 1.02 2.90 -19.97
N ALA A 105 0.18 3.04 -20.99
CA ALA A 105 -0.01 2.04 -22.04
C ALA A 105 1.28 1.84 -22.85
N GLU A 106 1.92 2.92 -23.29
CA GLU A 106 3.19 2.86 -24.02
C GLU A 106 4.30 2.17 -23.22
N LYS A 107 4.41 2.47 -21.92
CA LYS A 107 5.39 1.83 -21.04
C LYS A 107 5.17 0.32 -20.92
N HIS A 108 3.91 -0.13 -20.87
CA HIS A 108 3.59 -1.55 -20.81
C HIS A 108 3.83 -2.27 -22.13
N ALA A 109 3.51 -1.63 -23.26
CA ALA A 109 3.79 -2.16 -24.59
C ALA A 109 5.29 -2.34 -24.81
N GLU A 110 6.11 -1.34 -24.45
CA GLU A 110 7.57 -1.40 -24.53
C GLU A 110 8.14 -2.53 -23.65
N LYS A 111 7.61 -2.69 -22.44
CA LYS A 111 8.01 -3.77 -21.53
C LYS A 111 7.63 -5.16 -22.07
N ALA A 112 6.44 -5.30 -22.67
CA ALA A 112 6.00 -6.55 -23.28
C ALA A 112 6.87 -6.90 -24.51
N ALA A 113 7.17 -5.91 -25.35
CA ALA A 113 8.04 -6.07 -26.50
C ALA A 113 9.47 -6.50 -26.09
N ALA A 114 10.03 -5.90 -25.04
CA ALA A 114 11.34 -6.30 -24.52
C ALA A 114 11.37 -7.74 -23.99
N LEU A 115 10.30 -8.18 -23.32
CA LEU A 115 10.18 -9.57 -22.84
C LEU A 115 10.03 -10.58 -23.97
N GLU A 116 9.25 -10.24 -25.01
CA GLU A 116 9.13 -11.08 -26.22
C GLU A 116 10.43 -11.15 -27.01
N ALA A 117 11.16 -10.04 -27.14
CA ALA A 117 12.49 -10.03 -27.75
C ALA A 117 13.48 -10.90 -26.97
N ALA A 118 13.47 -10.83 -25.64
CA ALA A 118 14.30 -11.69 -24.80
C ALA A 118 13.96 -13.18 -24.97
N ARG A 119 12.67 -13.53 -25.12
CA ARG A 119 12.23 -14.91 -25.39
C ARG A 119 12.66 -15.42 -26.76
N ARG A 120 12.70 -14.54 -27.76
CA ARG A 120 13.09 -14.87 -29.15
C ARG A 120 14.60 -14.83 -29.38
N SER A 121 15.38 -14.33 -28.42
CA SER A 121 16.83 -14.33 -28.54
C SER A 121 17.36 -15.78 -28.51
N PRO A 122 18.15 -16.21 -29.51
CA PRO A 122 18.66 -17.57 -29.56
C PRO A 122 19.63 -17.79 -28.40
N LYS A 123 19.31 -18.73 -27.50
CA LYS A 123 20.27 -19.23 -26.51
C LYS A 123 21.48 -19.78 -27.27
N LYS A 124 22.64 -19.13 -27.14
CA LYS A 124 23.90 -19.69 -27.62
C LYS A 124 24.07 -21.09 -27.00
N PRO A 125 24.31 -22.14 -27.79
CA PRO A 125 24.67 -23.43 -27.22
C PRO A 125 25.98 -23.29 -26.45
N PRO A 126 26.16 -24.00 -25.32
CA PRO A 126 27.43 -24.01 -24.62
C PRO A 126 28.50 -24.54 -25.58
N ALA A 127 29.56 -23.76 -25.78
CA ALA A 127 30.72 -24.19 -26.54
C ALA A 127 31.31 -25.44 -25.86
N LYS A 128 31.59 -26.46 -26.68
CA LYS A 128 32.28 -27.68 -26.28
C LYS A 128 33.71 -27.38 -25.83
#